data_AF-A0A3M1DDB3-F1
#
_entry.id   AF-A0A3M1DDB3-F1
#
_cell.length_a   1.000
_cell.length_b   1.000
_cell.length_c   1.000
_cell.angle_alpha   90.00
_cell.angle_beta   90.00
_cell.angle_gamma   90.00
#
_symmetry.space_group_name_H-M   'P 1'
#
loop_
_entity.id
_entity.type
_entity.pdbx_description
1 polymer ?
#
loop_
_entity_poly.entity_id
_entity_poly.type
_entity_poly.pdbx_seq_one_letter_code
_entity_poly.pdbx_strand_id
1 'polypeptide(L)' 'MSSGIPDFLFEVSWEVCNKVGGINTVLKSKAALMNEHYRNYVLIGPYFARNAALEFEEHQPPEYLR' A
#
# COMPACT_ATOMS: atom_id res chain seq x y z
N MET A 1 -0.63 28.23 0.31
CA MET A 1 -0.06 27.72 -0.95
C MET A 1 -0.10 26.21 -0.86
N SER A 2 -0.93 25.53 -1.65
CA SER A 2 -0.92 24.07 -1.70
C SER A 2 0.44 23.66 -2.25
N SER A 3 1.26 22.96 -1.47
CA SER A 3 2.26 22.07 -2.05
C SER A 3 1.56 21.26 -3.13
N GLY A 4 2.07 21.19 -4.35
CA GLY A 4 1.40 20.47 -5.47
C GLY A 4 1.29 18.95 -5.25
N ILE A 5 1.56 18.47 -4.04
CA ILE A 5 1.53 17.08 -3.62
C ILE A 5 0.11 16.77 -3.14
N PRO A 6 -0.55 15.75 -3.71
CA PRO A 6 -1.89 15.34 -3.29
C PRO A 6 -1.87 14.77 -1.86
N ASP A 7 -2.97 14.94 -1.13
CA ASP A 7 -3.12 14.38 0.22
C ASP A 7 -3.13 12.84 0.24
N PHE A 8 -3.54 12.20 -0.87
CA PHE A 8 -3.63 10.76 -1.02
C PHE A 8 -2.92 10.28 -2.29
N LEU A 9 -2.17 9.18 -2.14
CA LEU A 9 -1.70 8.37 -3.26
C LEU A 9 -2.22 6.94 -3.08
N PHE A 10 -2.94 6.45 -4.09
CA PHE A 10 -3.39 5.06 -4.17
C PHE A 10 -2.60 4.33 -5.25
N GLU A 11 -1.99 3.22 -4.87
CA GLU A 11 -1.28 2.34 -5.79
C GLU A 11 -1.90 0.96 -5.82
N VAL A 12 -2.27 0.53 -7.03
CA VAL A 12 -2.98 -0.72 -7.26
C VAL A 12 -2.06 -1.70 -7.97
N SER A 13 -1.91 -2.90 -7.42
CA SER A 13 -1.15 -3.96 -8.08
C SER A 13 -1.63 -5.34 -7.67
N TRP A 14 -1.51 -6.29 -8.58
CA TRP A 14 -1.75 -7.70 -8.31
C TRP A 14 -0.82 -8.27 -7.23
N GLU A 15 0.33 -7.64 -7.03
CA GLU A 15 1.39 -8.13 -6.15
C GLU A 15 1.44 -7.45 -4.77
N VAL A 16 0.46 -6.59 -4.44
CA VAL A 16 0.28 -6.09 -3.06
C VAL A 16 -0.11 -7.26 -2.15
N CYS A 17 0.70 -7.52 -1.11
CA CYS A 17 0.57 -8.67 -0.21
C CYS A 17 0.48 -10.04 -0.93
N ASN A 18 0.98 -10.12 -2.17
CA ASN A 18 0.89 -11.31 -3.01
C ASN A 18 2.14 -11.46 -3.88
N LYS A 19 3.16 -12.16 -3.38
CA LYS A 19 4.40 -12.33 -4.13
C LYS A 19 4.22 -13.32 -5.28
N VAL A 20 4.20 -12.80 -6.52
CA VAL A 20 4.15 -13.59 -7.76
C VAL A 20 5.45 -13.43 -8.54
N GLY A 21 6.02 -12.24 -8.56
CA GLY A 21 7.21 -11.89 -9.31
C GLY A 21 7.99 -10.75 -8.64
N GLY A 22 8.63 -9.92 -9.47
CA GLY A 22 9.49 -8.83 -9.01
C GLY A 22 8.74 -7.62 -8.48
N ILE A 23 7.44 -7.44 -8.81
CA ILE A 23 6.69 -6.23 -8.44
C ILE A 23 6.49 -6.18 -6.93
N ASN A 24 6.27 -7.31 -6.26
CA ASN A 24 6.21 -7.34 -4.79
C ASN A 24 7.47 -6.75 -4.15
N THR A 25 8.65 -7.08 -4.69
CA THR A 25 9.93 -6.52 -4.22
C THR A 25 10.03 -5.02 -4.46
N VAL A 26 9.58 -4.54 -5.63
CA VAL A 26 9.56 -3.10 -5.96
C VAL A 26 8.62 -2.34 -5.00
N LEU A 27 7.44 -2.86 -4.73
CA LEU A 27 6.49 -2.27 -3.77
C LEU A 27 7.10 -2.18 -2.38
N LYS A 28 7.71 -3.27 -1.90
CA LYS A 28 8.33 -3.34 -0.57
C LYS A 28 9.51 -2.37 -0.44
N SER A 29 10.39 -2.30 -1.44
CA SER A 29 11.58 -1.46 -1.37
C SER A 29 11.27 0.04 -1.43
N LYS A 30 10.19 0.43 -2.11
CA LYS A 30 9.81 1.85 -2.25
C LYS A 30 8.82 2.35 -1.21
N ALA A 31 8.12 1.47 -0.48
CA ALA A 31 7.04 1.85 0.42
C ALA A 31 7.46 2.88 1.48
N ALA A 32 8.65 2.73 2.07
CA ALA A 32 9.19 3.69 3.03
C ALA A 32 9.36 5.09 2.43
N LEU A 33 9.94 5.18 1.23
CA LEU A 33 10.12 6.45 0.52
C LEU A 33 8.78 7.10 0.15
N MET A 34 7.78 6.31 -0.23
CA MET A 34 6.45 6.85 -0.53
C MET A 34 5.76 7.41 0.73
N ASN A 35 5.94 6.75 1.88
CA ASN A 35 5.44 7.23 3.17
C ASN A 35 6.13 8.53 3.65
N GLU A 36 7.36 8.78 3.22
CA GLU A 36 8.06 10.05 3.49
C GLU A 36 7.55 11.19 2.60
N HIS A 37 7.11 10.89 1.38
CA HIS A 37 6.72 11.89 0.39
C HIS A 37 5.23 12.25 0.46
N TYR A 38 4.35 11.28 0.72
CA TYR A 38 2.91 11.46 0.73
C TYR A 38 2.36 11.37 2.15
N ARG A 39 1.39 12.24 2.46
CA ARG A 39 0.69 12.21 3.74
C ARG A 39 -0.05 10.89 3.95
N ASN A 40 -0.78 10.43 2.92
CA ASN A 40 -1.50 9.17 2.95
C ASN A 40 -1.13 8.34 1.71
N TYR A 41 -0.37 7.26 1.92
CA TYR A 41 -0.02 6.30 0.88
C TYR A 41 -0.72 4.98 1.13
N VAL A 42 -1.53 4.54 0.15
CA VAL A 42 -2.38 3.36 0.27
C VAL A 42 -2.08 2.40 -0.86
N LEU A 43 -1.81 1.14 -0.50
CA LEU A 43 -1.65 0.04 -1.44
C LEU A 43 -2.94 -0.78 -1.50
N ILE A 44 -3.38 -1.11 -2.71
CA ILE A 44 -4.59 -1.89 -2.96
C ILE A 44 -4.24 -3.10 -3.82
N GLY A 45 -4.69 -4.28 -3.40
CA GLY A 45 -4.54 -5.50 -4.15
C GLY A 45 -5.61 -6.54 -3.82
N PRO A 46 -5.63 -7.64 -4.58
CA PRO A 46 -6.53 -8.76 -4.31
C PRO A 46 -6.24 -9.40 -2.96
N TYR A 47 -7.30 -9.73 -2.22
CA TYR A 47 -7.18 -10.46 -0.95
C TYR A 47 -7.07 -11.97 -1.21
N PHE A 48 -5.91 -12.54 -0.92
CA PHE A 48 -5.69 -13.99 -0.94
C PHE A 48 -5.51 -14.49 0.48
N ALA A 49 -6.51 -15.18 1.04
CA ALA A 49 -6.54 -15.58 2.45
C ALA A 49 -5.25 -16.28 2.93
N ARG A 50 -4.67 -17.18 2.11
CA ARG A 50 -3.41 -17.86 2.44
C ARG A 50 -2.22 -16.89 2.57
N ASN A 51 -2.13 -15.91 1.66
CA ASN A 51 -1.02 -14.97 1.65
C ASN A 51 -1.22 -13.86 2.68
N ALA A 52 -2.46 -13.41 2.87
CA ALA A 52 -2.82 -12.44 3.89
C ALA A 52 -2.43 -12.92 5.30
N ALA A 53 -2.62 -14.20 5.61
CA ALA A 53 -2.21 -14.78 6.89
C ALA A 53 -0.68 -14.66 7.17
N LEU A 54 0.14 -14.38 6.16
CA LEU A 54 1.60 -14.23 6.29
C LEU A 54 2.08 -12.79 6.06
N GLU A 55 1.43 -12.05 5.17
CA GLU A 55 1.90 -10.77 4.63
C GLU A 55 1.04 -9.57 5.03
N PHE A 56 -0.07 -9.81 5.76
CA PHE A 56 -1.03 -8.78 6.12
C PHE A 56 -1.37 -8.86 7.60
N GLU A 57 -1.30 -7.72 8.28
CA GLU A 57 -1.81 -7.54 9.64
C GLU A 57 -3.14 -6.81 9.55
N GLU A 58 -4.22 -7.46 9.99
CA GLU A 58 -5.55 -6.87 9.93
C GLU A 58 -5.72 -5.79 11.00
N HIS A 59 -6.10 -4.59 10.55
CA HIS A 59 -6.37 -3.44 11.41
C HIS A 59 -7.72 -2.84 11.06
N GLN A 60 -8.33 -2.14 12.02
CA GLN A 60 -9.49 -1.31 11.67
C GLN A 60 -9.06 -0.23 10.68
N PRO A 61 -9.86 0.03 9.63
CA PRO A 61 -9.53 1.09 8.70
C PRO A 61 -9.47 2.43 9.45
N PRO A 62 -8.48 3.28 9.13
CA PRO A 62 -8.38 4.60 9.72
C PRO A 62 -9.63 5.43 9.41
N GLU A 63 -9.95 6.39 10.27
CA GLU A 63 -11.21 7.14 10.23
C GLU A 63 -11.47 7.83 8.88
N TYR A 64 -10.42 8.27 8.20
CA TYR A 64 -10.53 8.92 6.88
C TYR A 64 -10.96 7.98 5.74
N LEU A 65 -11.04 6.66 5.97
CA LEU A 65 -11.55 5.66 5.01
C LEU A 65 -12.93 5.10 5.40
N ARG A 66 -13.54 5.58 6.48
CA ARG A 66 -14.89 5.20 6.90
C ARG A 66 -15.93 6.11 6.29
#